data_AF-A0A8J3VUS0-F1
#
_entry.id   AF-A0A8J3VUS0-F1
#
_cell.length_a   1.000
_cell.length_b   1.000
_cell.length_c   1.000
_cell.angle_alpha   90.00
_cell.angle_beta   90.00
_cell.angle_gamma   90.00
#
_symmetry.space_group_name_H-M   'P 1'
#
loop_
_entity.id
_entity.type
_entity.pdbx_description
1 polymer ?
#
loop_
_entity_poly.entity_id
_entity_poly.type
_entity_poly.pdbx_seq_one_letter_code
_entity_poly.pdbx_strand_id
1 'polypeptide(L)'
;MTTSQLAATGLAVASVGVWVAAYLVALLVTRPARPEPAPPTQDLGPEPPAVASLLAGGWVVTEDAGEATLIDLAARRYLEFRQPGNDPVQTTVHVRDPRPAGLNRYERMIFDRVCSLAVNGVVPLTALTFRDPAQATRFGRRVHAAVVADCRARGLSRRRFGPTELTVLNVLAVVCGFGVAVAVLLLTDHAKGGPSLKAAFAAWLFGAVLLAGFGNRSIGERDTPAGRAACARWLGVKTWLRNTEELASLPPAAVAVWDRYLAYGAALGAARTTSVVIDLGMGNRRRVWSSYGGRWQRVRVRYPRFWPRYGRQTRYFAIESVLLIVGGGLLIGLGTGSVTTVLGVLALCGGLYVLARAVVDATNPVTVTGQVLWCQKWRTKQESRDTRVPWLHYLAVHDGTGDTTTAWGLPSEWTGRCGAGDAVRMSVRRWSRRVVALDLVAHGPVPHQKEAGPVSVDTESLIAAELGVSTLRGAGGTPLPSAGLLLTADEVSRAVGVPVTMRGVGDPGSRRVAANMVRFEAPDGRTLVTLEMGDGTGGKLSMMFHRRNPPLPGIGDEAYGGDRWAVGRKGAVVVSVSARTNPFPVDPRNLYWLLSIAVSRLSLPTAPAPWAG
;
A
#
# COMPACT_ATOMS: atom_id res chain seq x y z
N MET A 1 10.75 -52.86 -2.00
CA MET A 1 10.85 -52.46 -0.58
C MET A 1 10.44 -53.64 0.28
N THR A 2 11.26 -54.04 1.24
CA THR A 2 10.89 -55.04 2.26
C THR A 2 9.79 -54.46 3.17
N THR A 3 8.99 -55.31 3.82
CA THR A 3 7.98 -54.91 4.82
C THR A 3 8.55 -53.97 5.90
N SER A 4 9.83 -54.15 6.26
CA SER A 4 10.59 -53.28 7.17
C SER A 4 10.78 -51.84 6.66
N GLN A 5 11.06 -51.64 5.37
CA GLN A 5 11.18 -50.30 4.78
C GLN A 5 9.84 -49.54 4.74
N LEU A 6 8.74 -50.28 4.60
CA LEU A 6 7.38 -49.72 4.67
C LEU A 6 7.06 -49.24 6.08
N ALA A 7 7.39 -50.06 7.07
CA ALA A 7 7.21 -49.73 8.48
C ALA A 7 8.05 -48.50 8.87
N ALA A 8 9.31 -48.43 8.45
CA ALA A 8 10.18 -47.28 8.71
C ALA A 8 9.65 -45.99 8.07
N THR A 9 9.21 -46.05 6.80
CA THR A 9 8.63 -44.88 6.12
C THR A 9 7.31 -44.45 6.78
N GLY A 10 6.46 -45.43 7.14
CA GLY A 10 5.22 -45.19 7.88
C GLY A 10 5.46 -44.52 9.23
N LEU A 11 6.50 -44.93 9.95
CA LEU A 11 6.89 -44.33 11.23
C LEU A 11 7.31 -42.85 11.08
N ALA A 12 8.11 -42.52 10.06
CA ALA A 12 8.51 -41.14 9.80
C ALA A 12 7.29 -40.26 9.46
N VAL A 13 6.40 -40.74 8.59
CA VAL A 13 5.17 -40.02 8.19
C VAL A 13 4.23 -39.85 9.37
N ALA A 14 4.01 -40.89 10.17
CA ALA A 14 3.17 -40.84 11.36
C ALA A 14 3.72 -39.84 12.38
N SER A 15 5.04 -39.83 12.60
CA SER A 15 5.70 -38.92 13.55
C SER A 15 5.49 -37.46 13.15
N VAL A 16 5.72 -37.11 11.89
CA VAL A 16 5.46 -35.74 11.39
C VAL A 16 3.96 -35.43 11.41
N GLY A 17 3.11 -36.40 11.04
CA GLY A 17 1.65 -36.27 11.04
C GLY A 17 1.08 -35.94 12.42
N VAL A 18 1.56 -36.60 13.47
CA VAL A 18 1.18 -36.34 14.87
C VAL A 18 1.54 -34.91 15.27
N TRP A 19 2.75 -34.45 14.95
CA TRP A 19 3.15 -33.08 15.25
C TRP A 19 2.28 -32.05 14.51
N VAL A 20 2.02 -32.26 13.22
CA VAL A 20 1.15 -31.39 12.41
C VAL A 20 -0.28 -31.38 12.97
N ALA A 21 -0.82 -32.53 13.36
CA ALA A 21 -2.14 -32.63 13.96
C ALA A 21 -2.20 -31.83 15.28
N ALA A 22 -1.22 -32.00 16.17
CA ALA A 22 -1.13 -31.22 17.41
C ALA A 22 -1.03 -29.71 17.15
N TYR A 23 -0.23 -29.30 16.16
CA TYR A 23 -0.13 -27.90 15.74
C TYR A 23 -1.48 -27.36 15.21
N LEU A 24 -2.21 -28.13 14.40
CA LEU A 24 -3.54 -27.76 13.90
C LEU A 24 -4.58 -27.68 15.03
N VAL A 25 -4.55 -28.60 15.99
CA VAL A 25 -5.40 -28.56 17.19
C VAL A 25 -5.07 -27.33 18.02
N ALA A 26 -3.79 -27.04 18.26
CA ALA A 26 -3.37 -25.82 18.95
C ALA A 26 -3.89 -24.57 18.22
N LEU A 27 -3.82 -24.53 16.89
CA LEU A 27 -4.41 -23.44 16.11
C LEU A 27 -5.93 -23.33 16.27
N LEU A 28 -6.65 -24.44 16.36
CA LEU A 28 -8.11 -24.49 16.54
C LEU A 28 -8.51 -24.00 17.93
N VAL A 29 -7.89 -24.53 18.98
CA VAL A 29 -8.19 -24.22 20.39
C VAL A 29 -7.79 -22.78 20.74
N THR A 30 -6.72 -22.26 20.13
CA THR A 30 -6.25 -20.88 20.37
C THR A 30 -6.86 -19.86 19.39
N ARG A 31 -7.96 -20.19 18.70
CA ARG A 31 -8.66 -19.22 17.84
C ARG A 31 -9.15 -18.04 18.69
N PRO A 32 -8.82 -16.80 18.32
CA PRO A 32 -9.31 -15.64 19.06
C PRO A 32 -10.84 -15.56 18.99
N ALA A 33 -11.47 -15.30 20.14
CA ALA A 33 -12.90 -15.10 20.21
C ALA A 33 -13.31 -13.82 19.47
N ARG A 34 -14.50 -13.86 18.86
CA ARG A 34 -15.20 -12.69 18.35
C ARG A 34 -16.43 -12.47 19.23
N PRO A 35 -16.34 -11.61 20.26
CA PRO A 35 -17.49 -11.36 21.13
C PRO A 35 -18.59 -10.66 20.34
N GLU A 36 -19.83 -10.87 20.77
CA GLU A 36 -20.95 -10.08 20.28
C GLU A 36 -20.78 -8.61 20.72
N PRO A 37 -21.16 -7.65 19.87
CA PRO A 37 -21.15 -6.24 20.25
C PRO A 37 -22.02 -5.98 21.48
N ALA A 38 -21.52 -5.19 22.42
CA ALA A 38 -22.36 -4.60 23.46
C ALA A 38 -23.38 -3.63 22.82
N PRO A 39 -24.45 -3.25 23.53
CA PRO A 39 -25.39 -2.23 23.05
C PRO A 39 -24.66 -0.96 22.57
N PRO A 40 -25.13 -0.30 21.49
CA PRO A 40 -24.53 0.94 21.01
C PRO A 40 -24.42 1.98 22.12
N THR A 41 -23.23 2.56 22.31
CA THR A 41 -22.96 3.52 23.39
C THR A 41 -22.04 4.64 22.92
N GLN A 42 -22.22 5.83 23.49
CA GLN A 42 -21.33 6.99 23.35
C GLN A 42 -20.15 6.94 24.31
N ASP A 43 -20.21 6.12 25.36
CA ASP A 43 -19.20 6.08 26.41
C ASP A 43 -17.89 5.49 25.88
N LEU A 44 -16.86 6.33 25.85
CA LEU A 44 -15.52 5.94 25.41
C LEU A 44 -14.82 5.15 26.51
N GLY A 45 -14.34 3.95 26.17
CA GLY A 45 -13.57 3.14 27.10
C GLY A 45 -12.22 3.77 27.50
N PRO A 46 -11.58 3.26 28.57
CA PRO A 46 -10.30 3.78 29.08
C PRO A 46 -9.12 3.43 28.16
N GLU A 47 -9.28 2.55 27.19
CA GLU A 47 -8.22 2.15 26.28
C GLU A 47 -7.92 3.24 25.23
N PRO A 48 -6.64 3.51 24.91
CA PRO A 48 -6.28 4.49 23.89
C PRO A 48 -6.74 4.03 22.49
N PRO A 49 -6.91 4.94 21.52
CA PRO A 49 -7.49 4.62 20.22
C PRO A 49 -6.74 3.51 19.45
N ALA A 50 -5.41 3.44 19.56
CA ALA A 50 -4.62 2.35 18.97
C ALA A 50 -4.98 0.97 19.53
N VAL A 51 -5.20 0.88 20.84
CA VAL A 51 -5.60 -0.37 21.50
C VAL A 51 -7.06 -0.69 21.18
N ALA A 52 -7.95 0.29 21.18
CA ALA A 52 -9.34 0.12 20.74
C ALA A 52 -9.41 -0.45 19.30
N SER A 53 -8.58 0.07 18.39
CA SER A 53 -8.45 -0.44 17.02
C SER A 53 -7.98 -1.90 16.98
N LEU A 54 -6.99 -2.28 17.78
CA LEU A 54 -6.52 -3.67 17.90
C LEU A 54 -7.64 -4.60 18.38
N LEU A 55 -8.40 -4.20 19.41
CA LEU A 55 -9.49 -4.98 20.00
C LEU A 55 -10.64 -5.17 18.99
N ALA A 56 -11.19 -4.07 18.48
CA ALA A 56 -12.30 -4.11 17.51
C ALA A 56 -11.87 -4.65 16.14
N GLY A 57 -10.58 -4.59 15.83
CA GLY A 57 -9.96 -5.17 14.65
C GLY A 57 -9.79 -6.69 14.71
N GLY A 58 -10.20 -7.35 15.79
CA GLY A 58 -10.08 -8.79 15.98
C GLY A 58 -8.64 -9.22 16.25
N TRP A 59 -7.98 -8.51 17.17
CA TRP A 59 -6.62 -8.84 17.65
C TRP A 59 -5.52 -8.66 16.59
N VAL A 60 -5.79 -7.77 15.62
CA VAL A 60 -4.82 -7.40 14.57
C VAL A 60 -4.70 -5.88 14.50
N VAL A 61 -3.50 -5.35 14.77
CA VAL A 61 -3.19 -3.93 14.57
C VAL A 61 -3.22 -3.60 13.07
N THR A 62 -3.89 -2.51 12.73
CA THR A 62 -4.00 -1.94 11.38
C THR A 62 -3.35 -0.56 11.33
N GLU A 63 -3.32 0.04 10.13
CA GLU A 63 -2.95 1.45 9.93
C GLU A 63 -3.78 2.42 10.79
N ASP A 64 -5.04 2.07 11.03
CA ASP A 64 -6.00 2.81 11.86
C ASP A 64 -5.45 3.11 13.24
N ALA A 65 -4.63 2.21 13.81
CA ALA A 65 -4.00 2.43 15.10
C ALA A 65 -3.06 3.64 15.05
N GLY A 66 -2.33 3.82 13.95
CA GLY A 66 -1.45 4.97 13.75
C GLY A 66 -2.22 6.26 13.45
N GLU A 67 -3.18 6.19 12.52
CA GLU A 67 -4.05 7.32 12.16
C GLU A 67 -4.79 7.85 13.39
N ALA A 68 -5.44 6.95 14.14
CA ALA A 68 -6.16 7.28 15.36
C ALA A 68 -5.25 7.84 16.44
N THR A 69 -4.02 7.34 16.56
CA THR A 69 -3.04 7.90 17.51
C THR A 69 -2.67 9.34 17.12
N LEU A 70 -2.44 9.61 15.84
CA LEU A 70 -2.14 10.96 15.38
C LEU A 70 -3.29 11.93 15.71
N ILE A 71 -4.53 11.49 15.53
CA ILE A 71 -5.72 12.28 15.85
C ILE A 71 -5.89 12.46 17.36
N ASP A 72 -5.62 11.43 18.17
CA ASP A 72 -5.67 11.51 19.63
C ASP A 72 -4.61 12.47 20.20
N LEU A 73 -3.42 12.52 19.60
CA LEU A 73 -2.39 13.51 19.94
C LEU A 73 -2.87 14.95 19.67
N ALA A 74 -3.69 15.15 18.63
CA ALA A 74 -4.28 16.45 18.34
C ALA A 74 -5.46 16.79 19.26
N ALA A 75 -6.30 15.80 19.59
CA ALA A 75 -7.35 15.90 20.61
C ALA A 75 -6.77 16.33 21.97
N ARG A 76 -5.63 15.73 22.36
CA ARG A 76 -4.85 16.08 23.57
C ARG A 76 -4.04 17.38 23.45
N ARG A 77 -4.20 18.14 22.36
CA ARG A 77 -3.57 19.45 22.09
C ARG A 77 -2.04 19.46 22.00
N TYR A 78 -1.40 18.30 21.85
CA TYR A 78 0.05 18.24 21.54
C TYR A 78 0.30 18.61 20.08
N LEU A 79 -0.63 18.24 19.22
CA LEU A 79 -0.67 18.60 17.81
C LEU A 79 -1.96 19.39 17.51
N GLU A 80 -2.01 20.05 16.37
CA GLU A 80 -3.22 20.69 15.85
C GLU A 80 -3.30 20.45 14.34
N PHE A 81 -4.47 20.08 13.85
CA PHE A 81 -4.75 20.07 12.42
C PHE A 81 -5.32 21.41 11.99
N ARG A 82 -4.72 22.04 10.98
CA ARG A 82 -5.28 23.21 10.31
C ARG A 82 -5.60 22.88 8.87
N GLN A 83 -6.78 23.30 8.44
CA GLN A 83 -7.24 23.11 7.08
C GLN A 83 -7.50 24.49 6.46
N PRO A 84 -6.57 25.02 5.64
CA PRO A 84 -6.66 26.38 5.10
C PRO A 84 -7.76 26.56 4.04
N GLY A 85 -8.36 25.48 3.53
CA GLY A 85 -9.44 25.52 2.55
C GLY A 85 -10.39 24.32 2.61
N ASN A 86 -11.32 24.19 1.66
CA ASN A 86 -12.32 23.10 1.69
C ASN A 86 -11.79 21.72 1.33
N ASP A 87 -10.55 21.61 0.82
CA ASP A 87 -9.93 20.33 0.46
C ASP A 87 -9.22 19.70 1.69
N PRO A 88 -9.68 18.55 2.19
CA PRO A 88 -9.06 17.86 3.31
C PRO A 88 -7.59 17.49 3.07
N VAL A 89 -7.17 17.29 1.82
CA VAL A 89 -5.78 16.91 1.47
C VAL A 89 -4.77 18.02 1.79
N GLN A 90 -5.24 19.27 1.85
CA GLN A 90 -4.41 20.43 2.20
C GLN A 90 -4.23 20.61 3.71
N THR A 91 -4.72 19.69 4.53
CA THR A 91 -4.58 19.78 5.99
C THR A 91 -3.10 19.69 6.40
N THR A 92 -2.70 20.59 7.28
CA THR A 92 -1.37 20.67 7.89
C THR A 92 -1.44 20.30 9.37
N VAL A 93 -0.34 19.77 9.89
CA VAL A 93 -0.17 19.41 11.31
C VAL A 93 0.79 20.40 11.94
N HIS A 94 0.34 21.08 12.99
CA HIS A 94 1.09 22.05 13.76
C HIS A 94 1.48 21.44 15.10
N VAL A 95 2.77 21.50 15.44
CA VAL A 95 3.28 21.06 16.75
C VAL A 95 3.00 22.16 17.76
N ARG A 96 2.14 21.89 18.74
CA ARG A 96 1.76 22.85 19.79
C ARG A 96 2.60 22.71 21.04
N ASP A 97 2.83 21.47 21.47
CA ASP A 97 3.72 21.14 22.59
C ASP A 97 4.90 20.33 22.04
N PRO A 98 6.13 20.87 22.01
CA PRO A 98 7.30 20.17 21.50
C PRO A 98 7.85 19.11 22.48
N ARG A 99 7.40 19.08 23.75
CA ARG A 99 7.88 18.12 24.77
C ARG A 99 6.72 17.55 25.60
N PRO A 100 5.78 16.83 24.96
CA PRO A 100 4.63 16.27 25.65
C PRO A 100 5.03 15.14 26.61
N ALA A 101 4.55 15.24 27.85
CA ALA A 101 4.68 14.20 28.85
C ALA A 101 3.57 13.13 28.74
N GLY A 102 3.79 11.94 29.30
CA GLY A 102 2.75 10.91 29.39
C GLY A 102 2.34 10.26 28.05
N LEU A 103 3.24 10.23 27.07
CA LEU A 103 3.04 9.49 25.82
C LEU A 103 3.46 8.03 25.97
N ASN A 104 2.61 7.12 25.48
CA ASN A 104 2.96 5.73 25.27
C ASN A 104 4.06 5.58 24.21
N ARG A 105 4.71 4.41 24.14
CA ARG A 105 5.82 4.19 23.21
C ARG A 105 5.43 4.44 21.75
N TYR A 106 4.26 3.95 21.31
CA TYR A 106 3.80 4.14 19.93
C TYR A 106 3.34 5.58 19.66
N GLU A 107 2.72 6.25 20.64
CA GLU A 107 2.36 7.68 20.60
C GLU A 107 3.60 8.54 20.38
N ARG A 108 4.65 8.30 21.19
CA ARG A 108 5.94 8.99 21.05
C ARG A 108 6.56 8.76 19.68
N MET A 109 6.53 7.52 19.17
CA MET A 109 7.05 7.22 17.83
C MET A 109 6.33 7.99 16.70
N ILE A 110 5.03 8.20 16.82
CA ILE A 110 4.23 8.94 15.84
C ILE A 110 4.48 10.44 16.01
N PHE A 111 4.52 10.94 17.25
CA PHE A 111 4.86 12.32 17.56
C PHE A 111 6.26 12.70 17.06
N ASP A 112 7.28 11.92 17.40
CA ASP A 112 8.67 12.14 16.97
C ASP A 112 8.78 12.14 15.45
N ARG A 113 7.97 11.33 14.76
CA ARG A 113 7.91 11.32 13.30
C ARG A 113 7.39 12.64 12.75
N VAL A 114 6.30 13.18 13.33
CA VAL A 114 5.79 14.51 12.95
C VAL A 114 6.86 15.57 13.22
N CYS A 115 7.43 15.61 14.41
CA CYS A 115 8.47 16.59 14.77
C CYS A 115 9.71 16.50 13.87
N SER A 116 10.13 15.29 13.48
CA SER A 116 11.29 15.10 12.59
C SER A 116 11.09 15.66 11.17
N LEU A 117 9.84 15.84 10.76
CA LEU A 117 9.47 16.38 9.45
C LEU A 117 9.03 17.85 9.53
N ALA A 118 8.86 18.39 10.74
CA ALA A 118 8.33 19.72 10.95
C ALA A 118 9.36 20.78 10.56
N VAL A 119 8.94 21.71 9.71
CA VAL A 119 9.68 22.94 9.42
C VAL A 119 8.93 24.08 10.09
N ASN A 120 9.60 24.79 11.00
CA ASN A 120 8.97 25.82 11.85
C ASN A 120 7.71 25.32 12.60
N GLY A 121 7.73 24.04 13.01
CA GLY A 121 6.61 23.43 13.75
C GLY A 121 5.44 22.98 12.87
N VAL A 122 5.55 23.02 11.54
CA VAL A 122 4.45 22.68 10.62
C VAL A 122 4.84 21.53 9.69
N VAL A 123 3.89 20.60 9.45
CA VAL A 123 4.04 19.45 8.54
C VAL A 123 2.78 19.29 7.68
N PRO A 124 2.87 19.34 6.34
CA PRO A 124 1.75 18.94 5.48
C PRO A 124 1.43 17.45 5.65
N LEU A 125 0.15 17.06 5.70
CA LEU A 125 -0.23 15.65 5.87
C LEU A 125 0.39 14.71 4.81
N THR A 126 0.52 15.20 3.58
CA THR A 126 1.14 14.47 2.46
C THR A 126 2.63 14.22 2.64
N ALA A 127 3.31 14.97 3.51
CA ALA A 127 4.73 14.78 3.83
C ALA A 127 4.97 13.65 4.86
N LEU A 128 3.92 13.19 5.57
CA LEU A 128 4.04 12.09 6.53
C LEU A 128 4.29 10.75 5.84
N THR A 129 3.85 10.60 4.58
CA THR A 129 4.01 9.40 3.77
C THR A 129 5.49 9.12 3.48
N PHE A 130 5.90 7.86 3.62
CA PHE A 130 7.27 7.46 3.34
C PHE A 130 7.52 7.37 1.84
N ARG A 131 8.64 7.95 1.37
CA ARG A 131 9.13 7.75 0.00
C ARG A 131 9.65 6.32 -0.22
N ASP A 132 10.28 5.74 0.80
CA ASP A 132 10.82 4.38 0.76
C ASP A 132 9.86 3.37 1.44
N PRO A 133 9.29 2.40 0.70
CA PRO A 133 8.37 1.41 1.26
C PRO A 133 9.03 0.47 2.29
N ALA A 134 10.35 0.26 2.23
CA ALA A 134 11.06 -0.57 3.22
C ALA A 134 11.12 0.13 4.58
N GLN A 135 11.38 1.43 4.60
CA GLN A 135 11.32 2.25 5.82
C GLN A 135 9.92 2.29 6.41
N ALA A 136 8.89 2.49 5.58
CA ALA A 136 7.50 2.47 6.00
C ALA A 136 7.14 1.14 6.70
N THR A 137 7.56 0.02 6.09
CA THR A 137 7.35 -1.32 6.65
C THR A 137 8.05 -1.51 8.00
N ARG A 138 9.31 -1.04 8.13
CA ARG A 138 10.06 -1.13 9.39
C ARG A 138 9.44 -0.26 10.49
N PHE A 139 9.01 0.95 10.15
CA PHE A 139 8.31 1.85 11.07
C PHE A 139 7.00 1.24 11.55
N GLY A 140 6.14 0.79 10.63
CA GLY A 140 4.88 0.14 10.95
C GLY A 140 5.03 -1.10 11.83
N ARG A 141 6.07 -1.93 11.60
CA ARG A 141 6.37 -3.09 12.47
C ARG A 141 6.70 -2.68 13.91
N ARG A 142 7.43 -1.58 14.11
CA ARG A 142 7.76 -1.08 15.44
C ARG A 142 6.54 -0.50 16.16
N VAL A 143 5.71 0.27 15.45
CA VAL A 143 4.42 0.76 15.97
C VAL A 143 3.52 -0.41 16.35
N HIS A 144 3.36 -1.39 15.47
CA HIS A 144 2.60 -2.62 15.72
C HIS A 144 3.06 -3.33 16.99
N ALA A 145 4.37 -3.57 17.13
CA ALA A 145 4.93 -4.22 18.31
C ALA A 145 4.68 -3.41 19.60
N ALA A 146 4.75 -2.08 19.55
CA ALA A 146 4.51 -1.20 20.68
C ALA A 146 3.02 -1.18 21.10
N VAL A 147 2.08 -1.17 20.14
CA VAL A 147 0.63 -1.27 20.42
C VAL A 147 0.28 -2.62 21.04
N VAL A 148 0.83 -3.72 20.51
CA VAL A 148 0.65 -5.06 21.09
C VAL A 148 1.24 -5.12 22.50
N ALA A 149 2.41 -4.53 22.73
CA ALA A 149 3.03 -4.50 24.05
C ALA A 149 2.16 -3.76 25.08
N ASP A 150 1.60 -2.60 24.72
CA ASP A 150 0.68 -1.86 25.60
C ASP A 150 -0.61 -2.65 25.88
N CYS A 151 -1.22 -3.23 24.85
CA CYS A 151 -2.42 -4.06 25.00
C CYS A 151 -2.19 -5.27 25.93
N ARG A 152 -1.00 -5.89 25.87
CA ARG A 152 -0.61 -6.98 26.79
C ARG A 152 -0.31 -6.48 28.19
N ALA A 153 0.35 -5.33 28.34
CA ALA A 153 0.63 -4.72 29.64
C ALA A 153 -0.66 -4.40 30.41
N ARG A 154 -1.73 -4.04 29.68
CA ARG A 154 -3.08 -3.85 30.21
C ARG A 154 -3.85 -5.16 30.48
N GLY A 155 -3.26 -6.32 30.21
CA GLY A 155 -3.90 -7.63 30.39
C GLY A 155 -5.04 -7.90 29.41
N LEU A 156 -5.17 -7.14 28.32
CA LEU A 156 -6.28 -7.24 27.37
C LEU A 156 -6.01 -8.26 26.25
N SER A 157 -4.75 -8.49 25.91
CA SER A 157 -4.35 -9.51 24.93
C SER A 157 -3.22 -10.38 25.45
N ARG A 158 -3.02 -11.53 24.81
CA ARG A 158 -1.89 -12.43 25.05
C ARG A 158 -1.45 -13.09 23.75
N ARG A 159 -0.24 -13.63 23.73
CA ARG A 159 0.24 -14.44 22.61
C ARG A 159 -0.73 -15.58 22.33
N ARG A 160 -0.97 -15.84 21.05
CA ARG A 160 -1.83 -16.96 20.62
C ARG A 160 -1.31 -18.30 21.15
N PHE A 161 -0.02 -18.57 20.95
CA PHE A 161 0.68 -19.66 21.62
C PHE A 161 1.40 -19.09 22.84
N GLY A 162 0.95 -19.48 24.02
CA GLY A 162 1.61 -19.15 25.28
C GLY A 162 2.82 -20.06 25.52
N PRO A 163 3.49 -19.87 26.66
CA PRO A 163 4.65 -20.69 27.04
C PRO A 163 4.29 -22.18 27.09
N THR A 164 3.15 -22.54 27.67
CA THR A 164 2.70 -23.94 27.79
C THR A 164 2.50 -24.59 26.42
N GLU A 165 1.77 -23.93 25.51
CA GLU A 165 1.52 -24.49 24.17
C GLU A 165 2.82 -24.62 23.37
N LEU A 166 3.75 -23.66 23.50
CA LEU A 166 5.07 -23.73 22.86
C LEU A 166 5.92 -24.86 23.45
N THR A 167 5.94 -25.04 24.77
CA THR A 167 6.66 -26.13 25.43
C THR A 167 6.15 -27.48 24.95
N VAL A 168 4.82 -27.68 24.92
CA VAL A 168 4.21 -28.92 24.41
C VAL A 168 4.60 -29.16 22.94
N LEU A 169 4.50 -28.15 22.07
CA LEU A 169 4.88 -28.29 20.65
C LEU A 169 6.38 -28.55 20.46
N ASN A 170 7.24 -27.99 21.31
CA ASN A 170 8.69 -28.20 21.25
C ASN A 170 9.08 -29.58 21.75
N VAL A 171 8.51 -30.05 22.87
CA VAL A 171 8.71 -31.42 23.35
C VAL A 171 8.23 -32.41 22.30
N LEU A 172 7.05 -32.18 21.72
CA LEU A 172 6.52 -33.02 20.66
C LEU A 172 7.41 -32.98 19.40
N ALA A 173 8.01 -31.83 19.06
CA ALA A 173 8.96 -31.73 17.95
C ALA A 173 10.18 -32.62 18.18
N VAL A 174 10.71 -32.68 19.41
CA VAL A 174 11.84 -33.55 19.77
C VAL A 174 11.47 -35.02 19.68
N VAL A 175 10.30 -35.40 20.20
CA VAL A 175 9.79 -36.79 20.17
C VAL A 175 9.50 -37.24 18.73
N CYS A 176 8.80 -36.42 17.94
CA CYS A 176 8.52 -36.72 16.54
C CYS A 176 9.79 -36.73 15.68
N GLY A 177 10.74 -35.84 15.97
CA GLY A 177 12.08 -35.90 15.37
C GLY A 177 12.78 -37.22 15.67
N PHE A 178 12.61 -37.77 16.89
CA PHE A 178 13.22 -39.04 17.27
C PHE A 178 12.60 -40.21 16.49
N GLY A 179 11.28 -40.19 16.28
CA GLY A 179 10.61 -41.15 15.39
C GLY A 179 11.15 -41.12 13.95
N VAL A 180 11.50 -39.94 13.43
CA VAL A 180 12.17 -39.79 12.12
C VAL A 180 13.59 -40.39 12.16
N ALA A 181 14.32 -40.21 13.26
CA ALA A 181 15.66 -40.78 13.41
C ALA A 181 15.66 -42.31 13.46
N VAL A 182 14.71 -42.91 14.19
CA VAL A 182 14.49 -44.36 14.22
C VAL A 182 14.16 -44.88 12.82
N ALA A 183 13.29 -44.17 12.09
CA ALA A 183 13.00 -44.51 10.70
C ALA A 183 14.26 -44.48 9.82
N VAL A 184 15.13 -43.47 9.97
CA VAL A 184 16.40 -43.38 9.23
C VAL A 184 17.35 -44.53 9.62
N LEU A 185 17.46 -44.89 10.90
CA LEU A 185 18.26 -46.05 11.32
C LEU A 185 17.79 -47.32 10.61
N LEU A 186 16.49 -47.62 10.67
CA LEU A 186 15.90 -48.80 10.04
C LEU A 186 16.12 -48.82 8.52
N LEU A 187 16.09 -47.65 7.86
CA LEU A 187 16.36 -47.54 6.43
C LEU A 187 17.84 -47.74 6.09
N THR A 188 18.76 -47.22 6.91
CA THR A 188 20.21 -47.34 6.70
C THR A 188 20.77 -48.71 7.05
N ASP A 189 20.18 -49.40 8.02
CA ASP A 189 20.54 -50.77 8.40
C ASP A 189 20.48 -51.76 7.22
N HIS A 190 19.54 -51.53 6.30
CA HIS A 190 19.37 -52.34 5.10
C HIS A 190 20.23 -51.88 3.92
N ALA A 191 21.00 -50.80 4.06
CA ALA A 191 21.92 -50.32 3.04
C ALA A 191 23.29 -51.02 3.17
N LYS A 192 24.06 -51.09 2.07
CA LYS A 192 25.36 -51.79 2.01
C LYS A 192 26.43 -51.30 3.03
N GLY A 193 26.16 -50.23 3.78
CA GLY A 193 27.04 -49.67 4.80
C GLY A 193 26.60 -49.88 6.26
N GLY A 194 25.50 -50.60 6.52
CA GLY A 194 24.96 -50.81 7.87
C GLY A 194 24.31 -49.56 8.49
N PRO A 195 23.83 -49.66 9.74
CA PRO A 195 23.06 -48.59 10.40
C PRO A 195 23.95 -47.37 10.67
N SER A 196 23.52 -46.20 10.17
CA SER A 196 24.26 -44.95 10.32
C SER A 196 23.71 -44.10 11.46
N LEU A 197 24.32 -44.24 12.65
CA LEU A 197 24.00 -43.39 13.81
C LEU A 197 24.18 -41.90 13.50
N LYS A 198 25.18 -41.53 12.70
CA LYS A 198 25.41 -40.14 12.28
C LYS A 198 24.26 -39.60 11.43
N ALA A 199 23.75 -40.39 10.47
CA ALA A 199 22.63 -39.99 9.63
C ALA A 199 21.33 -39.87 10.44
N ALA A 200 21.09 -40.80 11.37
CA ALA A 200 19.94 -40.76 12.25
C ALA A 200 19.96 -39.56 13.20
N PHE A 201 21.10 -39.27 13.81
CA PHE A 201 21.27 -38.08 14.65
C PHE A 201 21.07 -36.79 13.87
N ALA A 202 21.61 -36.71 12.65
CA ALA A 202 21.38 -35.56 11.77
C ALA A 202 19.90 -35.40 11.42
N ALA A 203 19.20 -36.50 11.10
CA ALA A 203 17.77 -36.49 10.82
C ALA A 203 16.92 -36.10 12.05
N TRP A 204 17.29 -36.57 13.24
CA TRP A 204 16.68 -36.18 14.50
C TRP A 204 16.76 -34.66 14.71
N LEU A 205 17.99 -34.14 14.71
CA LEU A 205 18.27 -32.74 14.99
C LEU A 205 17.58 -31.84 13.97
N PHE A 206 17.69 -32.19 12.68
CA PHE A 206 17.06 -31.43 11.61
C PHE A 206 15.53 -31.46 11.71
N GLY A 207 14.93 -32.64 11.94
CA GLY A 207 13.49 -32.79 12.14
C GLY A 207 12.98 -31.98 13.34
N ALA A 208 13.62 -32.10 14.49
CA ALA A 208 13.26 -31.37 15.71
C ALA A 208 13.38 -29.85 15.52
N VAL A 209 14.49 -29.36 14.95
CA VAL A 209 14.71 -27.92 14.71
C VAL A 209 13.71 -27.36 13.69
N LEU A 210 13.41 -28.09 12.61
CA LEU A 210 12.41 -27.65 11.63
C LEU A 210 11.01 -27.55 12.23
N LEU A 211 10.58 -28.58 12.96
CA LEU A 211 9.25 -28.63 13.58
C LEU A 211 9.14 -27.54 14.67
N ALA A 212 10.12 -27.44 15.56
CA ALA A 212 10.19 -26.38 16.57
C ALA A 212 10.20 -24.99 15.92
N GLY A 213 11.00 -24.78 14.87
CA GLY A 213 11.07 -23.53 14.13
C GLY A 213 9.73 -23.13 13.50
N PHE A 214 8.92 -24.09 13.06
CA PHE A 214 7.57 -23.82 12.56
C PHE A 214 6.60 -23.49 13.70
N GLY A 215 6.65 -24.21 14.81
CA GLY A 215 5.83 -23.99 15.99
C GLY A 215 6.06 -22.64 16.67
N ASN A 216 7.30 -22.14 16.68
CA ASN A 216 7.68 -20.89 17.33
C ASN A 216 7.44 -19.62 16.48
N ARG A 217 6.82 -19.74 15.30
CA ARG A 217 6.46 -18.56 14.49
C ARG A 217 5.42 -17.71 15.22
N SER A 218 5.50 -16.39 15.07
CA SER A 218 4.51 -15.47 15.62
C SER A 218 3.21 -15.51 14.82
N ILE A 219 2.19 -16.19 15.36
CA ILE A 219 0.89 -16.39 14.70
C ILE A 219 -0.13 -15.29 15.06
N GLY A 220 0.24 -14.37 15.94
CA GLY A 220 -0.55 -13.20 16.35
C GLY A 220 -1.00 -13.24 17.82
N GLU A 221 -1.98 -12.38 18.13
CA GLU A 221 -2.57 -12.25 19.46
C GLU A 221 -3.87 -13.06 19.60
N ARG A 222 -4.21 -13.38 20.85
CA ARG A 222 -5.52 -13.88 21.28
C ARG A 222 -6.05 -13.07 22.45
N ASP A 223 -7.33 -13.21 22.69
CA ASP A 223 -8.07 -12.54 23.75
C ASP A 223 -7.75 -13.06 25.15
N THR A 224 -7.98 -12.18 26.13
CA THR A 224 -8.14 -12.50 27.56
C THR A 224 -9.62 -12.24 27.94
N PRO A 225 -10.11 -12.73 29.11
CA PRO A 225 -11.47 -12.42 29.56
C PRO A 225 -11.75 -10.91 29.64
N ALA A 226 -10.82 -10.14 30.20
CA ALA A 226 -10.90 -8.68 30.25
C ALA A 226 -10.87 -8.05 28.84
N GLY A 227 -10.00 -8.57 27.97
CA GLY A 227 -9.94 -8.16 26.57
C GLY A 227 -11.23 -8.40 25.80
N ARG A 228 -11.91 -9.53 26.01
CA ARG A 228 -13.20 -9.82 25.37
C ARG A 228 -14.26 -8.83 25.79
N ALA A 229 -14.33 -8.50 27.08
CA ALA A 229 -15.26 -7.50 27.59
C ALA A 229 -14.97 -6.11 27.00
N ALA A 230 -13.69 -5.70 26.95
CA ALA A 230 -13.29 -4.45 26.33
C ALA A 230 -13.61 -4.41 24.82
N CYS A 231 -13.34 -5.51 24.10
CA CYS A 231 -13.68 -5.65 22.69
C CYS A 231 -15.19 -5.52 22.45
N ALA A 232 -16.04 -6.18 23.24
CA ALA A 232 -17.50 -6.05 23.15
C ALA A 232 -17.97 -4.60 23.32
N ARG A 233 -17.43 -3.87 24.32
CA ARG A 233 -17.72 -2.43 24.51
C ARG A 233 -17.31 -1.59 23.29
N TRP A 234 -16.08 -1.78 22.79
CA TRP A 234 -15.60 -1.05 21.62
C TRP A 234 -16.37 -1.37 20.34
N LEU A 235 -16.95 -2.57 20.22
CA LEU A 235 -17.88 -2.91 19.14
C LEU A 235 -19.23 -2.19 19.29
N GLY A 236 -19.71 -1.97 20.52
CA GLY A 236 -20.86 -1.11 20.81
C GLY A 236 -20.60 0.34 20.40
N VAL A 237 -19.46 0.91 20.83
CA VAL A 237 -19.01 2.27 20.42
C VAL A 237 -18.89 2.37 18.90
N LYS A 238 -18.29 1.36 18.26
CA LYS A 238 -18.18 1.29 16.79
C LYS A 238 -19.56 1.35 16.13
N THR A 239 -20.55 0.67 16.70
CA THR A 239 -21.91 0.65 16.16
C THR A 239 -22.56 2.03 16.27
N TRP A 240 -22.40 2.70 17.41
CA TRP A 240 -22.90 4.07 17.61
C TRP A 240 -22.23 5.08 16.65
N LEU A 241 -20.90 5.08 16.56
CA LEU A 241 -20.15 5.98 15.66
C LEU A 241 -20.50 5.76 14.18
N ARG A 242 -20.77 4.51 13.77
CA ARG A 242 -21.19 4.20 12.38
C ARG A 242 -22.61 4.68 12.05
N ASN A 243 -23.45 4.88 13.06
CA ASN A 243 -24.79 5.43 12.88
C ASN A 243 -24.79 6.97 12.90
N THR A 244 -23.65 7.59 13.20
CA THR A 244 -23.47 9.05 13.13
C THR A 244 -22.98 9.42 11.74
N GLU A 245 -23.90 9.72 10.82
CA GLU A 245 -23.59 9.87 9.39
C GLU A 245 -22.54 10.97 9.11
N GLU A 246 -22.57 12.07 9.87
CA GLU A 246 -21.65 13.19 9.73
C GLU A 246 -20.19 12.76 9.91
N LEU A 247 -19.90 11.84 10.85
CA LEU A 247 -18.54 11.43 11.20
C LEU A 247 -17.78 10.84 10.01
N ALA A 248 -18.50 10.23 9.06
CA ALA A 248 -17.89 9.57 7.91
C ALA A 248 -17.23 10.56 6.94
N SER A 249 -17.76 11.79 6.84
CA SER A 249 -17.29 12.81 5.90
C SER A 249 -16.30 13.80 6.53
N LEU A 250 -16.13 13.80 7.85
CA LEU A 250 -15.31 14.78 8.56
C LEU A 250 -13.81 14.72 8.19
N PRO A 251 -13.19 15.89 7.92
CA PRO A 251 -11.75 15.98 7.73
C PRO A 251 -10.99 15.85 9.07
N PRO A 252 -9.67 15.59 9.03
CA PRO A 252 -8.85 15.50 10.25
C PRO A 252 -8.94 16.75 11.16
N ALA A 253 -9.11 17.93 10.57
CA ALA A 253 -9.26 19.20 11.31
C ALA A 253 -10.52 19.26 12.19
N ALA A 254 -11.53 18.44 11.90
CA ALA A 254 -12.74 18.35 12.72
C ALA A 254 -12.45 17.83 14.13
N VAL A 255 -11.25 17.30 14.43
CA VAL A 255 -10.84 16.95 15.80
C VAL A 255 -10.92 18.14 16.75
N ALA A 256 -10.83 19.37 16.24
CA ALA A 256 -10.97 20.56 17.07
C ALA A 256 -12.37 20.67 17.72
N VAL A 257 -13.40 20.09 17.08
CA VAL A 257 -14.80 20.09 17.51
C VAL A 257 -15.21 18.72 18.07
N TRP A 258 -14.87 17.65 17.36
CA TRP A 258 -15.24 16.27 17.71
C TRP A 258 -14.28 15.62 18.71
N ASP A 259 -13.15 16.26 18.99
CA ASP A 259 -12.17 15.83 19.98
C ASP A 259 -11.80 14.33 19.81
N ARG A 260 -11.63 13.61 20.91
CA ARG A 260 -11.28 12.17 20.91
C ARG A 260 -12.26 11.30 20.14
N TYR A 261 -13.53 11.69 19.94
CA TYR A 261 -14.46 10.89 19.14
C TYR A 261 -14.00 10.72 17.69
N LEU A 262 -13.32 11.71 17.10
CA LEU A 262 -12.76 11.55 15.77
C LEU A 262 -11.62 10.53 15.75
N ALA A 263 -10.79 10.52 16.80
CA ALA A 263 -9.70 9.54 16.94
C ALA A 263 -10.25 8.10 17.05
N TYR A 264 -11.27 7.88 17.89
CA TYR A 264 -11.93 6.57 17.98
C TYR A 264 -12.74 6.24 16.71
N GLY A 265 -13.29 7.25 16.05
CA GLY A 265 -13.89 7.13 14.71
C GLY A 265 -12.89 6.58 13.69
N ALA A 266 -11.65 7.09 13.67
CA ALA A 266 -10.60 6.55 12.83
C ALA A 266 -10.20 5.13 13.26
N ALA A 267 -9.99 4.90 14.56
CA ALA A 267 -9.59 3.60 15.13
C ALA A 267 -10.55 2.47 14.78
N LEU A 268 -11.86 2.75 14.78
CA LEU A 268 -12.94 1.78 14.60
C LEU A 268 -13.43 1.70 13.14
N GLY A 269 -12.86 2.52 12.26
CA GLY A 269 -13.23 2.58 10.84
C GLY A 269 -14.62 3.17 10.63
N ALA A 270 -14.90 4.31 11.27
CA ALA A 270 -16.07 5.16 11.05
C ALA A 270 -15.70 6.50 10.39
N ALA A 271 -14.51 7.06 10.64
CA ALA A 271 -14.06 8.36 10.09
C ALA A 271 -13.33 8.21 8.74
N ARG A 272 -14.08 8.08 7.64
CA ARG A 272 -13.50 7.71 6.34
C ARG A 272 -12.62 8.80 5.72
N THR A 273 -13.13 10.02 5.59
CA THR A 273 -12.37 11.12 4.96
C THR A 273 -11.03 11.30 5.66
N THR A 274 -11.04 11.24 6.99
CA THR A 274 -9.83 11.30 7.82
C THR A 274 -8.84 10.16 7.49
N SER A 275 -9.29 8.90 7.43
CA SER A 275 -8.42 7.76 7.04
C SER A 275 -7.90 7.84 5.61
N VAL A 276 -8.64 8.43 4.67
CA VAL A 276 -8.19 8.57 3.27
C VAL A 276 -7.08 9.62 3.15
N VAL A 277 -7.17 10.67 3.96
CA VAL A 277 -6.25 11.82 3.91
C VAL A 277 -4.96 11.54 4.68
N ILE A 278 -5.05 10.85 5.81
CA ILE A 278 -3.88 10.53 6.64
C ILE A 278 -3.20 9.26 6.11
N ASP A 279 -2.13 9.42 5.34
CA ASP A 279 -1.28 8.31 4.90
C ASP A 279 0.08 8.33 5.62
N LEU A 280 0.20 7.52 6.68
CA LEU A 280 1.46 7.30 7.40
C LEU A 280 2.39 6.29 6.71
N GLY A 281 2.11 5.88 5.47
CA GLY A 281 2.81 4.81 4.76
C GLY A 281 2.61 3.43 5.40
N MET A 282 1.66 3.30 6.34
CA MET A 282 1.32 2.06 7.02
C MET A 282 0.20 1.27 6.31
N GLY A 283 -0.20 1.76 5.13
CA GLY A 283 -1.12 1.16 4.17
C GLY A 283 -1.14 -0.37 4.16
N ASN A 284 -2.17 -0.99 4.72
CA ASN A 284 -2.33 -2.45 4.71
C ASN A 284 -3.27 -2.90 3.61
N ARG A 285 -2.72 -3.37 2.48
CA ARG A 285 -3.48 -3.92 1.33
C ARG A 285 -4.47 -5.04 1.68
N ARG A 286 -4.36 -5.64 2.87
CA ARG A 286 -5.30 -6.65 3.39
C ARG A 286 -6.57 -6.05 4.01
N ARG A 287 -6.71 -4.74 4.09
CA ARG A 287 -7.95 -4.07 4.49
C ARG A 287 -8.15 -2.84 3.61
N VAL A 288 -9.29 -2.76 2.94
CA VAL A 288 -9.58 -1.68 2.00
C VAL A 288 -11.02 -1.23 2.20
N TRP A 289 -11.29 0.06 2.00
CA TRP A 289 -12.64 0.59 2.03
C TRP A 289 -13.45 0.14 0.81
N SER A 290 -14.71 -0.21 1.04
CA SER A 290 -15.69 -0.43 -0.01
C SER A 290 -16.96 0.36 0.30
N SER A 291 -17.56 0.93 -0.75
CA SER A 291 -18.87 1.58 -0.73
C SER A 291 -19.99 0.67 -1.25
N TYR A 292 -19.64 -0.53 -1.70
CA TYR A 292 -20.55 -1.46 -2.35
C TYR A 292 -21.60 -1.99 -1.36
N GLY A 293 -22.87 -1.96 -1.77
CA GLY A 293 -24.02 -2.29 -0.91
C GLY A 293 -24.63 -1.09 -0.16
N GLY A 294 -24.33 0.14 -0.57
CA GLY A 294 -24.95 1.36 -0.04
C GLY A 294 -24.40 1.84 1.31
N ARG A 295 -23.50 1.08 1.93
CA ARG A 295 -22.84 1.44 3.19
C ARG A 295 -21.34 1.28 3.06
N TRP A 296 -20.61 2.26 3.58
CA TRP A 296 -19.16 2.18 3.60
C TRP A 296 -18.65 1.28 4.72
N GLN A 297 -17.71 0.42 4.37
CA GLN A 297 -17.13 -0.54 5.28
C GLN A 297 -15.70 -0.89 4.91
N ARG A 298 -14.87 -1.17 5.92
CA ARG A 298 -13.55 -1.75 5.71
C ARG A 298 -13.68 -3.26 5.50
N VAL A 299 -13.21 -3.73 4.34
CA VAL A 299 -13.25 -5.13 3.93
C VAL A 299 -11.86 -5.74 4.05
N ARG A 300 -11.75 -6.87 4.75
CA ARG A 300 -10.50 -7.63 4.86
C ARG A 300 -10.28 -8.49 3.61
N VAL A 301 -9.17 -8.26 2.90
CA VAL A 301 -8.77 -9.02 1.71
C VAL A 301 -7.77 -10.12 2.08
N ARG A 302 -8.14 -11.38 1.78
CA ARG A 302 -7.25 -12.54 1.89
C ARG A 302 -6.55 -12.79 0.56
N TYR A 303 -5.22 -12.94 0.61
CA TYR A 303 -4.38 -13.24 -0.56
C TYR A 303 -3.83 -14.68 -0.48
N PRO A 304 -4.32 -15.62 -1.29
CA PRO A 304 -3.88 -17.01 -1.25
C PRO A 304 -2.49 -17.16 -1.89
N ARG A 305 -1.44 -17.17 -1.06
CA ARG A 305 -0.05 -17.22 -1.55
C ARG A 305 0.48 -18.64 -1.78
N PHE A 306 -0.01 -19.61 -0.99
CA PHE A 306 0.45 -21.00 -0.97
C PHE A 306 -0.57 -21.99 -1.55
N TRP A 307 -1.54 -21.49 -2.33
CA TRP A 307 -2.54 -22.36 -2.97
C TRP A 307 -2.00 -22.77 -4.34
N PRO A 308 -1.53 -24.02 -4.53
CA PRO A 308 -0.93 -24.45 -5.79
C PRO A 308 -1.90 -24.32 -6.96
N ARG A 309 -3.20 -24.49 -6.71
CA ARG A 309 -4.29 -24.31 -7.69
C ARG A 309 -4.59 -22.86 -8.08
N TYR A 310 -4.17 -21.88 -7.29
CA TYR A 310 -4.70 -20.53 -7.40
C TYR A 310 -4.34 -19.85 -8.74
N GLY A 311 -5.36 -19.38 -9.46
CA GLY A 311 -5.28 -18.70 -10.74
C GLY A 311 -4.79 -19.55 -11.92
N ARG A 312 -4.63 -20.87 -11.76
CA ARG A 312 -4.20 -21.77 -12.85
C ARG A 312 -5.34 -22.03 -13.84
N GLN A 313 -4.97 -22.28 -15.10
CA GLN A 313 -5.90 -22.66 -16.17
C GLN A 313 -6.30 -24.15 -16.06
N THR A 314 -7.49 -24.50 -16.55
CA THR A 314 -8.03 -25.88 -16.55
C THR A 314 -7.06 -26.91 -17.12
N ARG A 315 -6.39 -26.57 -18.23
CA ARG A 315 -5.48 -27.49 -18.93
C ARG A 315 -4.34 -28.00 -18.04
N TYR A 316 -3.88 -27.17 -17.09
CA TYR A 316 -2.84 -27.60 -16.16
C TYR A 316 -3.35 -28.64 -15.17
N PHE A 317 -4.60 -28.53 -14.72
CA PHE A 317 -5.21 -29.55 -13.87
C PHE A 317 -5.49 -30.84 -14.65
N ALA A 318 -5.87 -30.73 -15.93
CA ALA A 318 -6.04 -31.90 -16.80
C ALA A 318 -4.71 -32.67 -16.95
N ILE A 319 -3.62 -31.98 -17.30
CA ILE A 319 -2.28 -32.60 -17.40
C ILE A 319 -1.86 -33.19 -16.06
N GLU A 320 -2.01 -32.44 -14.95
CA GLU A 320 -1.67 -32.92 -13.61
C GLU A 320 -2.46 -34.16 -13.21
N SER A 321 -3.76 -34.21 -13.53
CA SER A 321 -4.59 -35.39 -13.27
C SER A 321 -4.15 -36.60 -14.10
N VAL A 322 -3.84 -36.41 -15.39
CA VAL A 322 -3.37 -37.50 -16.26
C VAL A 322 -2.04 -38.05 -15.75
N LEU A 323 -1.08 -37.18 -15.39
CA LEU A 323 0.21 -37.60 -14.85
C LEU A 323 0.05 -38.37 -13.52
N LEU A 324 -0.84 -37.93 -12.63
CA LEU A 324 -1.11 -38.61 -11.36
C LEU A 324 -1.82 -39.96 -11.56
N ILE A 325 -2.76 -40.05 -12.50
CA ILE A 325 -3.47 -41.30 -12.80
C ILE A 325 -2.53 -42.31 -13.46
N VAL A 326 -1.79 -41.90 -14.50
CA VAL A 326 -0.83 -42.77 -15.21
C VAL A 326 0.31 -43.17 -14.28
N GLY A 327 0.90 -42.21 -13.55
CA GLY A 327 1.96 -42.49 -12.58
C GLY A 327 1.48 -43.37 -11.43
N GLY A 328 0.27 -43.15 -10.93
CA GLY A 328 -0.36 -43.99 -9.92
C GLY A 328 -0.60 -45.42 -10.43
N GLY A 329 -1.13 -45.56 -11.64
CA GLY A 329 -1.31 -46.86 -12.31
C GLY A 329 0.00 -47.61 -12.53
N LEU A 330 1.05 -46.91 -12.97
CA LEU A 330 2.40 -47.48 -13.11
C LEU A 330 2.99 -47.92 -11.76
N LEU A 331 2.81 -47.12 -10.70
CA LEU A 331 3.27 -47.46 -9.35
C LEU A 331 2.53 -48.67 -8.76
N ILE A 332 1.25 -48.84 -9.11
CA ILE A 332 0.47 -50.03 -8.73
C ILE A 332 0.90 -51.25 -9.55
N GLY A 333 1.02 -51.11 -10.88
CA GLY A 333 1.26 -52.22 -11.80
C GLY A 333 2.70 -52.72 -11.84
N LEU A 334 3.69 -51.84 -11.62
CA LEU A 334 5.12 -52.17 -11.62
C LEU A 334 5.72 -52.23 -10.20
N GLY A 335 4.98 -51.76 -9.20
CA GLY A 335 5.45 -51.71 -7.82
C GLY A 335 5.35 -53.07 -7.13
N THR A 336 6.47 -53.58 -6.64
CA THR A 336 6.56 -54.89 -5.96
C THR A 336 6.36 -54.84 -4.43
N GLY A 337 6.00 -53.68 -3.86
CA GLY A 337 5.84 -53.52 -2.40
C GLY A 337 4.63 -52.69 -1.97
N SER A 338 4.15 -52.89 -0.74
CA SER A 338 2.88 -52.30 -0.30
C SER A 338 2.90 -50.76 -0.20
N VAL A 339 4.05 -50.11 -0.03
CA VAL A 339 4.17 -48.63 -0.09
C VAL A 339 4.08 -48.13 -1.52
N THR A 340 4.67 -48.81 -2.50
CA THR A 340 4.51 -48.39 -3.91
C THR A 340 3.06 -48.55 -4.34
N THR A 341 2.38 -49.60 -3.88
CA THR A 341 0.94 -49.78 -4.10
C THR A 341 0.12 -48.70 -3.40
N VAL A 342 0.37 -48.41 -2.13
CA VAL A 342 -0.35 -47.36 -1.39
C VAL A 342 -0.10 -45.98 -1.99
N LEU A 343 1.14 -45.63 -2.32
CA LEU A 343 1.47 -44.36 -3.00
C LEU A 343 0.83 -44.29 -4.38
N GLY A 344 0.80 -45.40 -5.12
CA GLY A 344 0.13 -45.49 -6.40
C GLY A 344 -1.38 -45.29 -6.30
N VAL A 345 -2.04 -45.92 -5.32
CA VAL A 345 -3.46 -45.71 -5.02
C VAL A 345 -3.73 -44.26 -4.61
N LEU A 346 -2.91 -43.67 -3.73
CA LEU A 346 -3.04 -42.27 -3.33
C LEU A 346 -2.85 -41.31 -4.51
N ALA A 347 -1.89 -41.57 -5.39
CA ALA A 347 -1.67 -40.78 -6.60
C ALA A 347 -2.86 -40.90 -7.56
N LEU A 348 -3.37 -42.13 -7.78
CA LEU A 348 -4.52 -42.38 -8.65
C LEU A 348 -5.79 -41.71 -8.11
N CYS A 349 -6.11 -41.88 -6.82
CA CYS A 349 -7.23 -41.19 -6.17
C CYS A 349 -7.05 -39.67 -6.20
N GLY A 350 -5.83 -39.16 -5.98
CA GLY A 350 -5.51 -37.75 -6.08
C GLY A 350 -5.71 -37.19 -7.49
N GLY A 351 -5.29 -37.93 -8.52
CA GLY A 351 -5.48 -37.57 -9.92
C GLY A 351 -6.95 -37.55 -10.32
N LEU A 352 -7.73 -38.58 -9.95
CA LEU A 352 -9.18 -38.62 -10.15
C LEU A 352 -9.89 -37.46 -9.44
N TYR A 353 -9.48 -37.14 -8.21
CA TYR A 353 -10.01 -36.00 -7.47
C TYR A 353 -9.73 -34.67 -8.17
N VAL A 354 -8.49 -34.44 -8.62
CA VAL A 354 -8.11 -33.23 -9.36
C VAL A 354 -8.90 -33.13 -10.66
N LEU A 355 -9.08 -34.24 -11.39
CA LEU A 355 -9.88 -34.29 -12.61
C LEU A 355 -11.34 -33.90 -12.34
N ALA A 356 -11.99 -34.56 -11.38
CA ALA A 356 -13.36 -34.28 -11.00
C ALA A 356 -13.54 -32.81 -10.59
N ARG A 357 -12.63 -32.28 -9.76
CA ARG A 357 -12.65 -30.86 -9.37
C ARG A 357 -12.41 -29.91 -10.54
N ALA A 358 -11.52 -30.25 -11.46
CA ALA A 358 -11.26 -29.45 -12.65
C ALA A 358 -12.48 -29.41 -13.59
N VAL A 359 -13.18 -30.53 -13.76
CA VAL A 359 -14.42 -30.62 -14.55
C VAL A 359 -15.52 -29.79 -13.89
N VAL A 360 -15.76 -29.97 -12.58
CA VAL A 360 -16.77 -29.18 -11.84
C VAL A 360 -16.46 -27.69 -11.89
N ASP A 361 -15.19 -27.29 -11.70
CA ASP A 361 -14.74 -25.89 -11.74
C ASP A 361 -14.79 -25.29 -13.15
N ALA A 362 -14.77 -26.12 -14.21
CA ALA A 362 -14.89 -25.68 -15.59
C ALA A 362 -16.35 -25.53 -16.05
N THR A 363 -17.23 -26.41 -15.57
CA THR A 363 -18.64 -26.48 -15.98
C THR A 363 -19.55 -25.56 -15.17
N ASN A 364 -19.14 -25.17 -13.95
CA ASN A 364 -19.94 -24.33 -13.06
C ASN A 364 -19.24 -22.99 -12.74
N PRO A 365 -19.02 -22.12 -13.75
CA PRO A 365 -18.57 -20.77 -13.46
C PRO A 365 -19.65 -20.01 -12.68
N VAL A 366 -19.22 -19.19 -11.71
CA VAL A 366 -20.12 -18.39 -10.89
C VAL A 366 -19.93 -16.93 -11.20
N THR A 367 -21.04 -16.23 -11.41
CA THR A 367 -21.04 -14.78 -11.58
C THR A 367 -20.95 -14.09 -10.22
N VAL A 368 -19.98 -13.20 -10.07
CA VAL A 368 -19.81 -12.34 -8.90
C VAL A 368 -19.88 -10.90 -9.37
N THR A 369 -20.78 -10.12 -8.78
CA THR A 369 -20.87 -8.67 -9.04
C THR A 369 -20.42 -7.93 -7.79
N GLY A 370 -19.58 -6.91 -7.95
CA GLY A 370 -18.98 -6.23 -6.82
C GLY A 370 -18.10 -5.05 -7.20
N GLN A 371 -17.64 -4.31 -6.19
CA GLN A 371 -16.69 -3.22 -6.37
C GLN A 371 -15.25 -3.73 -6.35
N VAL A 372 -14.45 -3.29 -7.31
CA VAL A 372 -13.01 -3.49 -7.36
C VAL A 372 -12.35 -2.66 -6.27
N LEU A 373 -11.72 -3.33 -5.32
CA LEU A 373 -10.98 -2.67 -4.25
C LEU A 373 -9.57 -2.30 -4.71
N TRP A 374 -8.91 -3.21 -5.43
CA TRP A 374 -7.55 -3.03 -5.93
C TRP A 374 -7.15 -4.17 -6.90
N CYS A 375 -6.19 -3.89 -7.80
CA CYS A 375 -5.53 -4.87 -8.67
C CYS A 375 -3.99 -4.87 -8.49
N GLN A 376 -3.36 -6.02 -8.21
CA GLN A 376 -1.91 -6.12 -7.98
C GLN A 376 -1.23 -7.16 -8.87
N LYS A 377 -0.07 -6.83 -9.46
CA LYS A 377 0.84 -7.82 -10.08
C LYS A 377 1.21 -8.93 -9.08
N TRP A 378 1.09 -10.19 -9.49
CA TRP A 378 1.44 -11.34 -8.65
C TRP A 378 2.48 -12.28 -9.28
N ARG A 379 2.16 -12.93 -10.39
CA ARG A 379 3.08 -13.86 -11.05
C ARG A 379 3.58 -13.28 -12.35
N THR A 380 4.89 -13.32 -12.52
CA THR A 380 5.59 -12.93 -13.75
C THR A 380 6.17 -14.16 -14.42
N LYS A 381 6.27 -14.13 -15.75
CA LYS A 381 7.02 -15.10 -16.53
C LYS A 381 8.21 -14.37 -17.16
N GLN A 382 9.34 -15.06 -17.26
CA GLN A 382 10.48 -14.53 -17.98
C GLN A 382 10.19 -14.64 -19.48
N GLU A 383 10.29 -13.51 -20.18
CA GLU A 383 10.11 -13.42 -21.63
C GLU A 383 11.45 -13.27 -22.34
N SER A 384 12.38 -12.52 -21.73
CA SER A 384 13.76 -12.37 -22.17
C SER A 384 14.71 -12.38 -20.96
N ARG A 385 16.03 -12.35 -21.20
CA ARG A 385 17.05 -12.34 -20.14
C ARG A 385 16.83 -11.19 -19.14
N ASP A 386 16.38 -10.03 -19.63
CA ASP A 386 16.13 -8.84 -18.80
C ASP A 386 14.65 -8.47 -18.61
N THR A 387 13.71 -9.17 -19.29
CA THR A 387 12.29 -8.80 -19.28
C THR A 387 11.42 -9.85 -18.59
N ARG A 388 10.67 -9.41 -17.57
CA ARG A 388 9.65 -10.21 -16.87
C ARG A 388 8.26 -9.61 -17.08
N VAL A 389 7.37 -10.36 -17.71
CA VAL A 389 5.99 -9.92 -17.97
C VAL A 389 5.03 -10.54 -16.95
N PRO A 390 4.14 -9.75 -16.32
CA PRO A 390 3.12 -10.28 -15.43
C PRO A 390 2.05 -11.04 -16.23
N TRP A 391 1.75 -12.28 -15.83
CA TRP A 391 0.68 -13.08 -16.46
C TRP A 391 -0.53 -13.29 -15.53
N LEU A 392 -0.40 -12.96 -14.24
CA LEU A 392 -1.46 -13.09 -13.27
C LEU A 392 -1.40 -12.00 -12.19
N HIS A 393 -2.56 -11.43 -11.90
CA HIS A 393 -2.77 -10.37 -10.94
C HIS A 393 -3.71 -10.85 -9.83
N TYR A 394 -3.58 -10.27 -8.64
CA TYR A 394 -4.61 -10.31 -7.61
C TYR A 394 -5.65 -9.24 -7.92
N LEU A 395 -6.91 -9.64 -8.07
CA LEU A 395 -8.04 -8.73 -8.15
C LEU A 395 -8.90 -8.91 -6.89
N ALA A 396 -8.95 -7.88 -6.06
CA ALA A 396 -9.79 -7.87 -4.87
C ALA A 396 -11.13 -7.23 -5.21
N VAL A 397 -12.23 -7.98 -5.05
CA VAL A 397 -13.58 -7.47 -5.29
C VAL A 397 -14.46 -7.77 -4.09
N HIS A 398 -15.25 -6.79 -3.71
CA HIS A 398 -16.22 -6.90 -2.63
C HIS A 398 -17.64 -6.93 -3.20
N ASP A 399 -18.36 -7.99 -2.88
CA ASP A 399 -19.71 -8.30 -3.39
C ASP A 399 -20.83 -7.85 -2.45
N GLY A 400 -20.52 -7.16 -1.35
CA GLY A 400 -21.51 -6.66 -0.40
C GLY A 400 -22.00 -7.68 0.62
N THR A 401 -21.58 -8.94 0.53
CA THR A 401 -22.12 -10.04 1.36
C THR A 401 -21.44 -10.19 2.73
N GLY A 402 -20.35 -9.47 2.99
CA GLY A 402 -19.68 -9.50 4.28
C GLY A 402 -18.43 -8.62 4.39
N ASP A 403 -17.81 -8.60 5.57
CA ASP A 403 -16.63 -7.78 5.89
C ASP A 403 -15.29 -8.39 5.42
N THR A 404 -15.35 -9.53 4.71
CA THR A 404 -14.15 -10.21 4.20
C THR A 404 -14.34 -10.65 2.75
N THR A 405 -13.27 -10.52 1.96
CA THR A 405 -13.19 -11.07 0.61
C THR A 405 -11.87 -11.79 0.42
N THR A 406 -11.82 -12.71 -0.54
CA THR A 406 -10.58 -13.34 -0.99
C THR A 406 -10.26 -12.78 -2.37
N ALA A 407 -8.98 -12.49 -2.65
CA ALA A 407 -8.59 -12.04 -3.98
C ALA A 407 -8.84 -13.14 -5.03
N TRP A 408 -9.08 -12.72 -6.26
CA TRP A 408 -9.21 -13.55 -7.45
C TRP A 408 -7.94 -13.46 -8.30
N GLY A 409 -7.62 -14.53 -9.01
CA GLY A 409 -6.54 -14.57 -9.98
C GLY A 409 -7.03 -13.99 -11.31
N LEU A 410 -6.65 -12.75 -11.59
CA LEU A 410 -6.99 -12.03 -12.81
C LEU A 410 -5.89 -12.22 -13.86
N PRO A 411 -6.20 -12.85 -15.02
CA PRO A 411 -5.24 -12.98 -16.10
C PRO A 411 -4.84 -11.60 -16.65
N SER A 412 -3.60 -11.47 -17.12
CA SER A 412 -3.07 -10.18 -17.61
C SER A 412 -3.86 -9.60 -18.79
N GLU A 413 -4.49 -10.43 -19.62
CA GLU A 413 -5.34 -9.98 -20.75
C GLU A 413 -6.54 -9.12 -20.33
N TRP A 414 -6.96 -9.21 -19.06
CA TRP A 414 -8.05 -8.41 -18.49
C TRP A 414 -7.55 -7.21 -17.69
N THR A 415 -6.23 -7.03 -17.56
CA THR A 415 -5.69 -5.85 -16.88
C THR A 415 -5.92 -4.58 -17.68
N GLY A 416 -6.23 -3.49 -16.98
CA GLY A 416 -6.59 -2.21 -17.59
C GLY A 416 -8.09 -2.06 -17.93
N ARG A 417 -8.90 -3.12 -17.85
CA ARG A 417 -10.36 -3.03 -18.09
C ARG A 417 -11.17 -2.50 -16.90
N CYS A 418 -10.57 -2.46 -15.72
CA CYS A 418 -11.18 -1.91 -14.50
C CYS A 418 -10.10 -1.34 -13.57
N GLY A 419 -10.43 -0.25 -12.89
CA GLY A 419 -9.65 0.40 -11.84
C GLY A 419 -10.22 0.16 -10.44
N ALA A 420 -9.52 0.66 -9.41
CA ALA A 420 -10.05 0.66 -8.06
C ALA A 420 -11.26 1.62 -7.97
N GLY A 421 -12.33 1.17 -7.31
CA GLY A 421 -13.60 1.89 -7.21
C GLY A 421 -14.67 1.41 -8.18
N ASP A 422 -14.29 0.81 -9.31
CA ASP A 422 -15.21 0.34 -10.36
C ASP A 422 -16.13 -0.78 -9.87
N ALA A 423 -17.39 -0.76 -10.31
CA ALA A 423 -18.29 -1.89 -10.16
C ALA A 423 -18.12 -2.82 -11.36
N VAL A 424 -17.79 -4.09 -11.10
CA VAL A 424 -17.58 -5.10 -12.13
C VAL A 424 -18.50 -6.30 -11.91
N ARG A 425 -18.85 -6.95 -13.02
CA ARG A 425 -19.46 -8.26 -13.06
C ARG A 425 -18.42 -9.22 -13.62
N MET A 426 -18.06 -10.24 -12.87
CA MET A 426 -17.07 -11.22 -13.31
C MET A 426 -17.64 -12.62 -13.27
N SER A 427 -17.23 -13.43 -14.24
CA SER A 427 -17.43 -14.88 -14.20
C SER A 427 -16.17 -15.52 -13.68
N VAL A 428 -16.29 -16.28 -12.58
CA VAL A 428 -15.16 -16.85 -11.85
C VAL A 428 -15.30 -18.33 -11.63
N ARG A 429 -14.14 -18.97 -11.51
CA ARG A 429 -13.98 -20.36 -11.10
C ARG A 429 -13.69 -20.43 -9.61
N ARG A 430 -14.57 -21.03 -8.82
CA ARG A 430 -14.48 -20.99 -7.34
C ARG A 430 -13.29 -21.76 -6.80
N TRP A 431 -12.97 -22.91 -7.39
CA TRP A 431 -11.93 -23.82 -6.88
C TRP A 431 -10.53 -23.32 -7.23
N SER A 432 -10.30 -22.98 -8.51
CA SER A 432 -9.05 -22.38 -8.98
C SER A 432 -8.92 -20.89 -8.63
N ARG A 433 -10.02 -20.22 -8.25
CA ARG A 433 -10.08 -18.77 -7.97
C ARG A 433 -9.69 -17.92 -9.18
N ARG A 434 -9.91 -18.40 -10.40
CA ARG A 434 -9.52 -17.71 -11.65
C ARG A 434 -10.70 -16.92 -12.23
N VAL A 435 -10.45 -15.70 -12.67
CA VAL A 435 -11.38 -14.90 -13.47
C VAL A 435 -11.36 -15.41 -14.92
N VAL A 436 -12.54 -15.64 -15.49
CA VAL A 436 -12.74 -16.16 -16.85
C VAL A 436 -13.36 -15.12 -17.76
N ALA A 437 -14.25 -14.28 -17.22
CA ALA A 437 -14.80 -13.12 -17.90
C ALA A 437 -14.90 -11.95 -16.91
N LEU A 438 -14.78 -10.73 -17.41
CA LEU A 438 -14.84 -9.51 -16.63
C LEU A 438 -15.50 -8.42 -17.48
N ASP A 439 -16.63 -7.93 -16.98
CA ASP A 439 -17.42 -6.85 -17.56
C ASP A 439 -17.48 -5.69 -16.57
N LEU A 440 -17.24 -4.47 -17.07
CA LEU A 440 -17.41 -3.26 -16.29
C LEU A 440 -18.89 -2.89 -16.25
N VAL A 441 -19.45 -2.82 -15.04
CA VAL A 441 -20.87 -2.48 -14.82
C VAL A 441 -21.03 -0.98 -14.66
N ALA A 442 -20.15 -0.36 -13.87
CA ALA A 442 -20.10 1.09 -13.69
C ALA A 442 -18.69 1.51 -13.31
N HIS A 443 -18.28 2.69 -13.76
CA HIS A 443 -17.06 3.31 -13.28
C HIS A 443 -17.28 3.77 -11.83
N GLY A 444 -16.28 3.56 -10.98
CA GLY A 444 -16.30 4.09 -9.62
C GLY A 444 -16.21 5.61 -9.63
N PRO A 445 -16.63 6.29 -8.54
CA PRO A 445 -16.18 7.65 -8.32
C PRO A 445 -14.65 7.60 -8.31
N VAL A 446 -14.03 8.24 -9.31
CA VAL A 446 -12.59 8.22 -9.53
C VAL A 446 -11.92 8.54 -8.20
N PRO A 447 -11.23 7.60 -7.54
CA PRO A 447 -10.34 8.00 -6.47
C PRO A 447 -9.32 8.90 -7.14
N HIS A 448 -8.92 9.99 -6.51
CA HIS A 448 -7.67 10.68 -6.87
C HIS A 448 -6.49 9.73 -6.62
N GLN A 449 -6.41 8.64 -7.38
CA GLN A 449 -5.36 7.67 -7.35
C GLN A 449 -4.34 8.16 -8.35
N LYS A 450 -3.37 8.89 -7.81
CA LYS A 450 -2.04 8.98 -8.40
C LYS A 450 -1.64 7.59 -8.86
N GLU A 451 -1.47 7.45 -10.17
CA GLU A 451 -0.50 6.53 -10.71
C GLU A 451 0.79 6.71 -9.91
N ALA A 452 1.34 5.61 -9.41
CA ALA A 452 2.69 5.56 -8.90
C ALA A 452 3.67 5.73 -10.08
N GLY A 453 3.69 6.94 -10.66
CA GLY A 453 4.85 7.57 -11.27
C GLY A 453 5.39 8.63 -10.30
N PRO A 454 6.62 9.11 -10.48
CA PRO A 454 7.20 10.11 -9.59
C PRO A 454 6.52 11.45 -9.83
N VAL A 455 5.35 11.66 -9.21
CA VAL A 455 4.76 12.99 -9.09
C VAL A 455 5.40 13.62 -7.86
N SER A 456 6.39 14.47 -8.09
CA SER A 456 6.82 15.49 -7.13
C SER A 456 5.60 16.35 -6.81
N VAL A 457 4.86 15.98 -5.78
CA VAL A 457 4.05 16.96 -5.06
C VAL A 457 5.05 17.96 -4.56
N ASP A 458 5.03 19.14 -5.15
CA ASP A 458 5.92 20.22 -4.79
C ASP A 458 5.57 20.66 -3.37
N THR A 459 6.20 19.99 -2.42
CA THR A 459 6.00 20.15 -0.97
C THR A 459 6.32 21.60 -0.57
N GLU A 460 7.11 22.29 -1.39
CA GLU A 460 7.50 23.69 -1.27
C GLU A 460 6.31 24.63 -1.48
N SER A 461 5.42 24.32 -2.43
CA SER A 461 4.19 25.10 -2.68
C SER A 461 3.18 25.06 -1.52
N LEU A 462 3.12 23.94 -0.79
CA LEU A 462 2.25 23.77 0.38
C LEU A 462 2.84 24.41 1.65
N ILE A 463 4.17 24.40 1.80
CA ILE A 463 4.88 25.09 2.89
C ILE A 463 4.73 26.62 2.74
N ALA A 464 4.77 27.14 1.50
CA ALA A 464 4.61 28.56 1.20
C ALA A 464 3.21 29.10 1.55
N ALA A 465 2.15 28.32 1.29
CA ALA A 465 0.78 28.70 1.63
C ALA A 465 0.54 28.81 3.15
N GLU A 466 1.25 28.02 3.96
CA GLU A 466 0.98 27.89 5.39
C GLU A 466 1.83 28.80 6.29
N LEU A 467 2.94 29.36 5.79
CA LEU A 467 3.77 30.34 6.50
C LEU A 467 3.12 31.74 6.62
N GLY A 468 1.82 31.87 6.31
CA GLY A 468 1.13 33.16 6.36
C GLY A 468 1.58 34.14 5.27
N VAL A 469 2.24 33.64 4.21
CA VAL A 469 2.47 34.41 2.99
C VAL A 469 1.15 34.43 2.22
N SER A 470 0.21 35.23 2.71
CA SER A 470 -1.06 35.44 2.03
C SER A 470 -0.80 35.86 0.59
N THR A 471 -1.38 35.13 -0.35
CA THR A 471 -1.77 35.63 -1.67
C THR A 471 -2.82 36.74 -1.47
N LEU A 472 -2.39 37.85 -0.88
CA LEU A 472 -3.15 39.08 -0.95
C LEU A 472 -3.25 39.42 -2.43
N ARG A 473 -4.51 39.55 -2.88
CA ARG A 473 -4.87 40.37 -4.03
C ARG A 473 -3.95 41.60 -4.06
N GLY A 474 -3.01 41.61 -4.99
CA GLY A 474 -2.36 42.84 -5.43
C GLY A 474 -3.32 43.58 -6.33
N ALA A 475 -4.30 44.27 -5.75
CA ALA A 475 -4.79 45.50 -6.36
C ALA A 475 -3.58 46.47 -6.37
N GLY A 476 -2.96 46.66 -7.54
CA GLY A 476 -1.85 47.62 -7.71
C GLY A 476 -0.59 47.11 -8.44
N GLY A 477 -0.54 45.86 -8.92
CA GLY A 477 0.55 45.39 -9.78
C GLY A 477 0.32 45.77 -11.24
N THR A 478 1.34 46.34 -11.91
CA THR A 478 1.36 46.53 -13.36
C THR A 478 1.00 45.21 -14.06
N PRO A 479 0.12 45.19 -15.08
CA PRO A 479 -0.20 43.95 -15.79
C PRO A 479 1.10 43.35 -16.35
N LEU A 480 1.45 42.14 -15.91
CA LEU A 480 2.56 41.42 -16.50
C LEU A 480 2.24 41.15 -17.98
N PRO A 481 3.17 41.40 -18.92
CA PRO A 481 3.00 40.94 -20.29
C PRO A 481 2.80 39.42 -20.28
N SER A 482 1.96 38.90 -21.19
CA SER A 482 1.78 37.46 -21.29
C SER A 482 3.12 36.80 -21.60
N ALA A 483 3.44 35.69 -20.93
CA ALA A 483 4.71 35.00 -21.15
C ALA A 483 4.91 34.59 -22.63
N GLY A 484 3.83 34.47 -23.41
CA GLY A 484 3.86 34.21 -24.85
C GLY A 484 4.44 35.34 -25.69
N LEU A 485 4.60 36.55 -25.13
CA LEU A 485 5.26 37.68 -25.80
C LEU A 485 6.78 37.72 -25.57
N LEU A 486 7.31 36.90 -24.66
CA LEU A 486 8.75 36.91 -24.35
C LEU A 486 9.57 36.03 -25.29
N LEU A 487 9.01 34.94 -25.82
CA LEU A 487 9.69 34.02 -26.72
C LEU A 487 8.74 33.62 -27.86
N THR A 488 9.25 33.61 -29.09
CA THR A 488 8.48 33.12 -30.24
C THR A 488 8.72 31.63 -30.47
N ALA A 489 7.78 30.97 -31.16
CA ALA A 489 7.96 29.58 -31.58
C ALA A 489 9.20 29.40 -32.47
N ASP A 490 9.54 30.37 -33.32
CA ASP A 490 10.72 30.32 -34.19
C ASP A 490 12.03 30.35 -33.39
N GLU A 491 12.08 31.15 -32.34
CA GLU A 491 13.27 31.24 -31.47
C GLU A 491 13.50 29.96 -30.69
N VAL A 492 12.43 29.39 -30.13
CA VAL A 492 12.50 28.11 -29.44
C VAL A 492 12.82 26.98 -30.42
N SER A 493 12.27 27.03 -31.64
CA SER A 493 12.59 26.05 -32.69
C SER A 493 14.06 26.10 -33.07
N ARG A 494 14.65 27.29 -33.14
CA ARG A 494 16.08 27.50 -33.42
C ARG A 494 16.97 27.00 -32.28
N ALA A 495 16.54 27.18 -31.04
CA ALA A 495 17.26 26.72 -29.85
C ALA A 495 17.24 25.19 -29.66
N VAL A 496 16.12 24.54 -30.04
CA VAL A 496 15.93 23.09 -29.86
C VAL A 496 16.24 22.30 -31.13
N GLY A 497 16.32 22.94 -32.29
CA GLY A 497 16.60 22.30 -33.58
C GLY A 497 15.42 21.54 -34.19
N VAL A 498 14.21 21.73 -33.66
CA VAL A 498 12.96 21.06 -34.09
C VAL A 498 11.85 22.11 -34.15
N PRO A 499 10.95 22.10 -35.15
CA PRO A 499 9.80 23.01 -35.17
C PRO A 499 8.92 22.82 -33.94
N VAL A 500 8.54 23.92 -33.28
CA VAL A 500 7.65 23.90 -32.12
C VAL A 500 6.40 24.72 -32.35
N THR A 501 5.33 24.37 -31.64
CA THR A 501 4.09 25.14 -31.54
C THR A 501 3.93 25.68 -30.13
N MET A 502 3.50 26.93 -30.01
CA MET A 502 3.26 27.57 -28.71
C MET A 502 1.85 27.22 -28.22
N ARG A 503 1.72 26.71 -26.99
CA ARG A 503 0.45 26.59 -26.27
C ARG A 503 0.50 27.37 -24.96
N GLY A 504 -0.31 28.43 -24.90
CA GLY A 504 -0.60 29.12 -23.64
C GLY A 504 -1.56 28.28 -22.79
N VAL A 505 -1.28 28.14 -21.49
CA VAL A 505 -2.27 27.60 -20.55
C VAL A 505 -3.21 28.76 -20.18
N GLY A 506 -4.20 28.99 -21.04
CA GLY A 506 -5.20 30.03 -20.90
C GLY A 506 -6.52 29.61 -21.51
N ASP A 507 -7.09 28.50 -21.02
CA ASP A 507 -8.50 28.18 -21.26
C ASP A 507 -9.34 29.01 -20.27
N PRO A 508 -10.31 29.84 -20.70
CA PRO A 508 -11.07 30.74 -19.83
C PRO A 508 -11.84 30.06 -18.69
N GLY A 509 -11.93 28.73 -18.67
CA GLY A 509 -12.52 27.94 -17.57
C GLY A 509 -11.57 27.55 -16.43
N SER A 510 -10.26 27.78 -16.55
CA SER A 510 -9.25 27.25 -15.63
C SER A 510 -8.75 28.29 -14.60
N ARG A 511 -9.59 28.59 -13.59
CA ARG A 511 -9.31 29.53 -12.49
C ARG A 511 -8.29 29.02 -11.43
N ARG A 512 -7.21 28.34 -11.82
CA ARG A 512 -6.25 27.74 -10.86
C ARG A 512 -4.78 27.69 -11.33
N VAL A 513 -4.14 28.78 -11.72
CA VAL A 513 -2.66 28.90 -11.59
C VAL A 513 -2.28 30.39 -11.42
N ALA A 514 -1.49 30.70 -10.38
CA ALA A 514 -0.97 32.06 -10.10
C ALA A 514 0.39 32.33 -10.77
N ALA A 515 0.63 31.79 -11.98
CA ALA A 515 1.88 32.00 -12.73
C ALA A 515 1.61 31.95 -14.23
N ASN A 516 2.16 32.92 -14.98
CA ASN A 516 2.05 33.01 -16.44
C ASN A 516 3.00 31.96 -17.04
N MET A 517 2.45 30.86 -17.57
CA MET A 517 3.23 29.74 -18.12
C MET A 517 2.88 29.48 -19.58
N VAL A 518 3.91 29.30 -20.41
CA VAL A 518 3.79 28.92 -21.82
C VAL A 518 4.61 27.67 -22.10
N ARG A 519 4.03 26.75 -22.87
CA ARG A 519 4.67 25.52 -23.31
C ARG A 519 4.93 25.55 -24.80
N PHE A 520 6.09 25.08 -25.20
CA PHE A 520 6.47 24.88 -26.59
C PHE A 520 6.51 23.38 -26.88
N GLU A 521 5.63 22.93 -27.76
CA GLU A 521 5.40 21.51 -28.06
C GLU A 521 5.91 21.14 -29.46
N ALA A 522 6.56 19.99 -29.58
CA ALA A 522 6.92 19.38 -30.86
C ALA A 522 5.66 18.96 -31.65
N PRO A 523 5.78 18.64 -32.97
CA PRO A 523 4.64 18.22 -33.79
C PRO A 523 3.95 16.94 -33.30
N ASP A 524 4.63 16.14 -32.48
CA ASP A 524 4.11 14.92 -31.85
C ASP A 524 3.41 15.18 -30.49
N GLY A 525 3.25 16.44 -30.10
CA GLY A 525 2.58 16.88 -28.87
C GLY A 525 3.46 16.86 -27.63
N ARG A 526 4.76 16.53 -27.72
CA ARG A 526 5.67 16.55 -26.55
C ARG A 526 6.13 17.97 -26.22
N THR A 527 6.02 18.38 -24.95
CA THR A 527 6.57 19.66 -24.48
C THR A 527 8.10 19.61 -24.44
N LEU A 528 8.75 20.46 -25.22
CA LEU A 528 10.21 20.57 -25.33
C LEU A 528 10.77 21.66 -24.42
N VAL A 529 10.12 22.82 -24.38
CA VAL A 529 10.55 23.96 -23.55
C VAL A 529 9.34 24.53 -22.81
N THR A 530 9.54 24.88 -21.54
CA THR A 530 8.56 25.58 -20.71
C THR A 530 9.15 26.92 -20.30
N LEU A 531 8.36 27.99 -20.49
CA LEU A 531 8.65 29.33 -20.05
C LEU A 531 7.69 29.69 -18.92
N GLU A 532 8.24 30.09 -17.78
CA GLU A 532 7.49 30.51 -16.62
C GLU A 532 7.87 31.94 -16.25
N MET A 533 6.87 32.76 -15.98
CA MET A 533 7.02 34.12 -15.49
C MET A 533 6.27 34.27 -14.17
N GLY A 534 6.96 34.81 -13.17
CA GLY A 534 6.35 35.20 -11.90
C GLY A 534 6.95 36.49 -11.39
N ASP A 535 6.15 37.28 -10.68
CA ASP A 535 6.60 38.44 -9.93
C ASP A 535 6.50 38.20 -8.41
N GLY A 536 6.88 39.21 -7.63
CA GLY A 536 6.70 39.19 -6.18
C GLY A 536 7.44 38.06 -5.46
N THR A 537 6.78 37.44 -4.49
CA THR A 537 7.40 36.47 -3.56
C THR A 537 7.74 35.14 -4.24
N GLY A 538 6.96 34.72 -5.24
CA GLY A 538 7.22 33.50 -6.03
C GLY A 538 8.50 33.62 -6.86
N GLY A 539 8.70 34.78 -7.51
CA GLY A 539 9.96 35.09 -8.20
C GLY A 539 11.16 35.14 -7.25
N LYS A 540 11.02 35.76 -6.07
CA LYS A 540 12.10 35.82 -5.06
C LYS A 540 12.53 34.45 -4.55
N LEU A 541 11.58 33.53 -4.29
CA LEU A 541 11.91 32.15 -3.92
C LEU A 541 12.62 31.41 -5.05
N SER A 542 12.10 31.53 -6.29
CA SER A 542 12.73 30.93 -7.47
C SER A 542 14.19 31.39 -7.62
N MET A 543 14.48 32.68 -7.45
CA MET A 543 15.86 33.18 -7.46
C MET A 543 16.70 32.62 -6.31
N MET A 544 16.16 32.58 -5.08
CA MET A 544 16.89 32.11 -3.89
C MET A 544 17.39 30.67 -4.02
N PHE A 545 16.60 29.76 -4.58
CA PHE A 545 17.00 28.36 -4.77
C PHE A 545 18.16 28.21 -5.77
N HIS A 546 18.22 29.09 -6.77
CA HIS A 546 19.20 28.99 -7.84
C HIS A 546 20.48 29.79 -7.58
N ARG A 547 20.51 30.66 -6.56
CA ARG A 547 21.70 31.43 -6.12
C ARG A 547 22.93 30.61 -5.77
N ARG A 548 22.76 29.31 -5.49
CA ARG A 548 23.88 28.39 -5.19
C ARG A 548 24.58 27.87 -6.45
N ASN A 549 24.05 28.14 -7.64
CA ASN A 549 24.63 27.72 -8.92
C ASN A 549 25.53 28.82 -9.51
N PRO A 550 26.38 28.49 -10.51
CA PRO A 550 27.20 29.49 -11.19
C PRO A 550 26.33 30.62 -11.78
N PRO A 551 26.68 31.90 -11.52
CA PRO A 551 25.95 33.02 -12.07
C PRO A 551 26.17 33.11 -13.59
N LEU A 552 25.15 33.57 -14.31
CA LEU A 552 25.22 33.89 -15.74
C LEU A 552 25.37 35.41 -15.88
N PRO A 553 26.61 35.94 -16.05
CA PRO A 553 26.82 37.37 -16.16
C PRO A 553 26.19 37.93 -17.45
N GLY A 554 25.64 39.14 -17.38
CA GLY A 554 25.09 39.85 -18.54
C GLY A 554 23.62 39.57 -18.87
N ILE A 555 22.90 38.78 -18.06
CA ILE A 555 21.47 38.51 -18.24
C ILE A 555 20.67 39.11 -17.06
N GLY A 556 19.92 40.18 -17.33
CA GLY A 556 19.08 40.84 -16.32
C GLY A 556 19.87 41.48 -15.19
N ASP A 557 19.23 41.63 -14.03
CA ASP A 557 19.87 42.08 -12.79
C ASP A 557 20.67 40.94 -12.15
N GLU A 558 20.20 39.71 -12.32
CA GLU A 558 20.74 38.51 -11.68
C GLU A 558 20.22 37.27 -12.42
N ALA A 559 21.11 36.33 -12.78
CA ALA A 559 20.73 35.10 -13.48
C ALA A 559 21.62 33.90 -13.12
N TYR A 560 21.05 32.71 -13.21
CA TYR A 560 21.67 31.44 -12.88
C TYR A 560 21.30 30.37 -13.91
N GLY A 561 22.21 29.44 -14.17
CA GLY A 561 22.02 28.36 -15.15
C GLY A 561 22.36 26.99 -14.60
N GLY A 562 21.72 25.97 -15.16
CA GLY A 562 22.08 24.57 -14.99
C GLY A 562 21.81 23.77 -16.26
N ASP A 563 22.07 22.47 -16.22
CA ASP A 563 22.09 21.60 -17.41
C ASP A 563 20.80 21.59 -18.24
N ARG A 564 19.65 21.95 -17.65
CA ARG A 564 18.33 21.90 -18.32
C ARG A 564 17.42 23.07 -17.98
N TRP A 565 17.97 24.11 -17.37
CA TRP A 565 17.19 25.24 -16.92
C TRP A 565 18.05 26.49 -16.85
N ALA A 566 17.41 27.63 -16.96
CA ALA A 566 18.02 28.94 -16.77
C ALA A 566 16.98 29.86 -16.13
N VAL A 567 17.37 30.61 -15.10
CA VAL A 567 16.50 31.57 -14.43
C VAL A 567 17.17 32.93 -14.37
N GLY A 568 16.40 33.99 -14.59
CA GLY A 568 16.88 35.36 -14.60
C GLY A 568 15.84 36.31 -14.03
N ARG A 569 16.32 37.33 -13.33
CA ARG A 569 15.50 38.39 -12.75
C ARG A 569 15.78 39.72 -13.44
N LYS A 570 14.74 40.50 -13.66
CA LYS A 570 14.84 41.92 -14.03
C LYS A 570 13.77 42.71 -13.30
N GLY A 571 14.19 43.61 -12.40
CA GLY A 571 13.29 44.27 -11.47
C GLY A 571 12.60 43.28 -10.54
N ALA A 572 11.26 43.34 -10.48
CA ALA A 572 10.41 42.46 -9.67
C ALA A 572 10.01 41.16 -10.38
N VAL A 573 10.31 41.02 -11.67
CA VAL A 573 9.89 39.88 -12.50
C VAL A 573 11.02 38.88 -12.64
N VAL A 574 10.68 37.60 -12.47
CA VAL A 574 11.57 36.47 -12.64
C VAL A 574 11.06 35.60 -13.77
N VAL A 575 11.97 35.22 -14.65
CA VAL A 575 11.71 34.39 -15.81
C VAL A 575 12.54 33.12 -15.68
N SER A 576 11.89 31.98 -15.85
CA SER A 576 12.52 30.67 -15.87
C SER A 576 12.26 30.00 -17.22
N VAL A 577 13.32 29.49 -17.84
CA VAL A 577 13.28 28.67 -19.05
C VAL A 577 13.77 27.28 -18.67
N SER A 578 12.96 26.26 -18.93
CA SER A 578 13.35 24.86 -18.67
C SER A 578 13.10 23.98 -19.88
N ALA A 579 14.04 23.08 -20.17
CA ALA A 579 13.90 22.06 -21.20
C ALA A 579 13.35 20.77 -20.59
N ARG A 580 12.32 20.20 -21.22
CA ARG A 580 11.83 18.85 -20.91
C ARG A 580 12.26 17.89 -22.02
N THR A 581 12.89 16.80 -21.58
CA THR A 581 13.00 15.46 -22.18
C THR A 581 14.33 15.00 -22.80
N ASN A 582 14.63 13.74 -22.45
CA ASN A 582 15.29 12.71 -23.26
C ASN A 582 14.25 12.24 -24.31
N PRO A 583 14.51 12.24 -25.63
CA PRO A 583 15.82 12.03 -26.28
C PRO A 583 16.43 13.24 -27.00
N PHE A 584 15.95 14.47 -26.77
CA PHE A 584 16.48 15.66 -27.46
C PHE A 584 17.47 16.43 -26.55
N PRO A 585 18.79 16.20 -26.67
CA PRO A 585 19.77 16.96 -25.91
C PRO A 585 19.76 18.42 -26.37
N VAL A 586 19.18 19.30 -25.55
CA VAL A 586 19.29 20.75 -25.73
C VAL A 586 20.59 21.20 -25.06
N ASP A 587 21.48 21.85 -25.81
CA ASP A 587 22.68 22.46 -25.25
C ASP A 587 22.26 23.50 -24.19
N PRO A 588 22.78 23.44 -22.94
CA PRO A 588 22.49 24.42 -21.90
C PRO A 588 22.69 25.87 -22.36
N ARG A 589 23.64 26.13 -23.28
CA ARG A 589 23.89 27.46 -23.86
C ARG A 589 22.69 28.02 -24.62
N ASN A 590 21.90 27.14 -25.25
CA ASN A 590 20.69 27.56 -25.96
C ASN A 590 19.59 28.01 -24.98
N LEU A 591 19.55 27.43 -23.77
CA LEU A 591 18.65 27.89 -22.71
C LEU A 591 19.08 29.24 -22.13
N TYR A 592 20.39 29.47 -22.01
CA TYR A 592 20.92 30.77 -21.56
C TYR A 592 20.63 31.86 -22.59
N TRP A 593 20.75 31.53 -23.89
CA TRP A 593 20.37 32.41 -24.98
C TRP A 593 18.87 32.74 -24.97
N LEU A 594 17.99 31.73 -24.84
CA LEU A 594 16.54 31.96 -24.70
C LEU A 594 16.21 32.82 -23.47
N LEU A 595 16.87 32.57 -22.33
CA LEU A 595 16.70 33.39 -21.14
C LEU A 595 17.13 34.84 -21.39
N SER A 596 18.24 35.09 -22.09
CA SER A 596 18.67 36.46 -22.41
C SER A 596 17.65 37.22 -23.27
N ILE A 597 17.03 36.53 -24.24
CA ILE A 597 15.97 37.11 -25.07
C ILE A 597 14.76 37.45 -24.21
N ALA A 598 14.28 36.48 -23.43
CA ALA A 598 13.10 36.65 -22.59
C ALA A 598 13.28 37.79 -21.57
N VAL A 599 14.45 37.88 -20.93
CA VAL A 599 14.76 38.92 -19.94
C VAL A 599 14.99 40.29 -20.59
N SER A 600 15.57 40.36 -21.80
CA SER A 600 15.71 41.63 -22.53
C SER A 600 14.37 42.22 -22.96
N ARG A 601 13.37 41.38 -23.28
CA ARG A 601 12.03 41.81 -23.68
C ARG A 601 11.15 42.31 -22.54
N LEU A 602 11.52 42.04 -21.29
CA LEU A 602 10.91 42.70 -20.13
C LEU A 602 11.17 44.22 -20.07
N SER A 603 12.05 44.76 -20.93
CA SER A 603 12.45 46.17 -20.94
C SER A 603 11.60 47.07 -21.84
N LEU A 604 10.69 46.52 -22.64
CA LEU A 604 9.89 47.29 -23.57
C LEU A 604 8.57 47.73 -22.90
N PRO A 605 8.25 49.04 -22.82
CA PRO A 605 6.92 49.47 -22.47
C PRO A 605 5.92 48.87 -23.46
N THR A 606 4.88 48.20 -22.96
CA THR A 606 3.70 47.85 -23.77
C THR A 606 3.14 49.15 -24.35
N ALA A 607 3.22 49.31 -25.67
CA ALA A 607 2.60 50.43 -26.36
C ALA A 607 1.08 50.42 -26.08
N PRO A 608 0.45 51.58 -25.81
CA PRO A 608 -1.00 51.63 -25.64
C PRO A 608 -1.68 51.18 -26.94
N ALA A 609 -2.66 50.28 -26.82
CA ALA A 609 -3.51 49.88 -27.93
C ALA A 609 -4.27 51.12 -28.44
N PRO A 610 -4.24 51.43 -29.75
CA PRO A 610 -5.18 52.40 -30.30
C PRO A 610 -6.57 51.74 -30.33
N TRP A 611 -7.60 52.55 -30.09
CA TRP A 611 -9.05 52.28 -30.17
C TRP A 611 -9.75 51.90 -28.86
N ALA A 612 -10.22 52.92 -28.12
CA ALA A 612 -11.59 53.01 -27.60
C ALA A 612 -11.79 54.35 -26.86
N GLY A 613 -12.67 55.22 -27.41
CA GLY A 613 -13.28 56.35 -26.71
C GLY A 613 -12.48 57.63 -26.66
#